data_AF-A0A1C3HBY6-F1
#
_entry.id   AF-A0A1C3HBY6-F1
#
_cell.length_a   1.000
_cell.length_b   1.000
_cell.length_c   1.000
_cell.angle_alpha   90.00
_cell.angle_beta   90.00
_cell.angle_gamma   90.00
#
_symmetry.space_group_name_H-M   'P 1'
#
loop_
_entity.id
_entity.type
_entity.pdbx_description
1 polymer ?
#
loop_
_entity_poly.entity_id
_entity_poly.type
_entity_poly.pdbx_seq_one_letter_code
_entity_poly.pdbx_strand_id
1 'polypeptide(L)'
;MLRMNCMTEQIQIGVKVEKSLKDEVDVILRGLDIKPTTAINGLYQYISQHGELPFVISTSVKTPKDIAGGLFKSLFSLQNTLRVFFDKVQLKQGISRGEVLIILDILRDFVVGFRQNEQYLGISPFGQRVVWKDAVCAVEGIHEILDNNVKYSEEGVMYLDDFYLSSLSGLLRSLCTSLK
;
A
#
# COMPACT_ATOMS: atom_id res chain seq x y z
N MET A 1 1.26 17.09 -48.25
CA MET A 1 1.50 17.12 -46.80
C MET A 1 0.13 17.26 -46.12
N LEU A 2 -0.47 16.15 -45.70
CA LEU A 2 -1.81 16.15 -45.11
C LEU A 2 -1.69 16.44 -43.61
N ARG A 3 -2.23 17.58 -43.15
CA ARG A 3 -2.45 17.82 -41.72
C ARG A 3 -3.62 16.95 -41.26
N MET A 4 -3.34 15.87 -40.54
CA MET A 4 -4.34 15.20 -39.71
C MET A 4 -4.71 16.15 -38.56
N ASN A 5 -5.82 16.87 -38.70
CA ASN A 5 -6.50 17.46 -37.56
C ASN A 5 -7.14 16.30 -36.78
N CYS A 6 -6.47 15.83 -35.73
CA CYS A 6 -7.10 14.94 -34.76
C CYS A 6 -8.20 15.77 -34.08
N MET A 7 -9.46 15.58 -34.47
CA MET A 7 -10.58 16.17 -33.78
C MET A 7 -10.70 15.47 -32.42
N THR A 8 -10.34 16.18 -31.35
CA THR A 8 -10.61 15.71 -30.00
C THR A 8 -12.12 15.78 -29.79
N GLU A 9 -12.81 14.65 -29.94
CA GLU A 9 -14.23 14.56 -29.61
C GLU A 9 -14.44 14.91 -28.13
N GLN A 10 -15.27 15.92 -27.86
CA GLN A 10 -15.64 16.30 -26.50
C GLN A 10 -16.89 15.53 -26.10
N ILE A 11 -16.81 14.79 -25.00
CA ILE A 11 -17.93 14.04 -24.42
C ILE A 11 -18.37 14.73 -23.13
N GLN A 12 -19.68 14.87 -22.93
CA GLN A 12 -20.25 15.42 -21.70
C GLN A 12 -20.43 14.32 -20.65
N ILE A 13 -19.94 14.55 -19.44
CA ILE A 13 -20.11 13.65 -18.29
C ILE A 13 -21.05 14.32 -17.29
N GLY A 14 -22.18 13.68 -16.97
CA GLY A 14 -23.12 14.12 -15.95
C GLY A 14 -22.97 13.31 -14.67
N VAL A 15 -22.59 13.96 -13.56
CA VAL A 15 -22.42 13.32 -12.25
C VAL A 15 -23.24 14.07 -11.20
N LYS A 16 -23.91 13.35 -10.30
CA LYS A 16 -24.60 13.93 -9.15
C LYS A 16 -23.61 14.14 -8.00
N VAL A 17 -23.52 15.36 -7.51
CA VAL A 17 -22.66 15.75 -6.39
C VAL A 17 -23.52 16.49 -5.36
N GLU A 18 -23.22 16.31 -4.07
CA GLU A 18 -23.87 17.07 -3.01
C GLU A 18 -23.62 18.57 -3.18
N LYS A 19 -24.66 19.37 -3.01
CA LYS A 19 -24.60 20.81 -3.28
C LYS A 19 -23.58 21.52 -2.38
N SER A 20 -23.57 21.22 -1.08
CA SER A 20 -22.63 21.79 -0.12
C SER A 20 -21.17 21.51 -0.52
N LEU A 21 -20.88 20.24 -0.84
CA LEU A 21 -19.54 19.82 -1.28
C LEU A 21 -19.12 20.55 -2.56
N LYS A 22 -20.02 20.65 -3.55
CA LYS A 22 -19.75 21.37 -4.79
C LYS A 22 -19.41 22.83 -4.51
N ASP A 23 -20.21 23.50 -3.69
CA ASP A 23 -20.05 24.93 -3.41
C ASP A 23 -18.72 25.20 -2.67
N GLU A 24 -18.33 24.34 -1.73
CA GLU A 24 -17.03 24.41 -1.04
C GLU A 24 -15.85 24.18 -2.01
N VAL A 25 -15.91 23.12 -2.82
CA VAL A 25 -14.85 22.79 -3.78
C VAL A 25 -14.70 23.88 -4.83
N ASP A 26 -15.78 24.48 -5.31
CA ASP A 26 -15.73 25.57 -6.27
C ASP A 26 -15.04 26.83 -5.72
N VAL A 27 -15.10 27.07 -4.40
CA VAL A 27 -14.34 28.15 -3.76
C VAL A 27 -12.85 27.83 -3.75
N ILE A 28 -12.48 26.61 -3.37
CA ILE A 28 -11.08 26.16 -3.31
C ILE A 28 -10.45 26.19 -4.71
N LEU A 29 -11.13 25.61 -5.71
CA LEU A 29 -10.66 25.56 -7.09
C LEU A 29 -10.47 26.97 -7.68
N ARG A 30 -11.38 27.90 -7.39
CA ARG A 30 -11.21 29.32 -7.76
C ARG A 30 -9.99 29.94 -7.10
N GLY A 31 -9.73 29.63 -5.83
CA GLY A 31 -8.53 30.09 -5.14
C GLY A 31 -7.22 29.59 -5.76
N LEU A 32 -7.27 28.46 -6.47
CA LEU A 32 -6.14 27.86 -7.20
C LEU A 32 -6.09 28.24 -8.68
N ASP A 33 -7.02 29.09 -9.16
CA ASP A 33 -7.22 29.40 -10.58
C ASP A 33 -7.44 28.16 -11.48
N ILE A 34 -8.08 27.13 -10.92
CA ILE A 34 -8.39 25.88 -11.63
C ILE A 34 -9.90 25.80 -11.87
N LYS A 35 -10.29 25.49 -13.11
CA LYS A 35 -11.70 25.18 -13.43
C LYS A 35 -12.01 23.73 -13.06
N PRO A 36 -13.23 23.39 -12.60
CA PRO A 36 -13.63 22.01 -12.35
C PRO A 36 -13.36 21.07 -13.53
N THR A 37 -13.65 21.51 -14.76
CA THR A 37 -13.36 20.74 -15.97
C THR A 37 -11.87 20.46 -16.15
N THR A 38 -11.00 21.40 -15.80
CA THR A 38 -9.54 21.22 -15.87
C THR A 38 -9.07 20.19 -14.86
N ALA A 39 -9.59 20.23 -13.62
CA ALA A 39 -9.28 19.24 -12.60
C ALA A 39 -9.72 17.82 -13.02
N ILE A 40 -10.94 17.69 -13.56
CA ILE A 40 -11.46 16.40 -14.06
C ILE A 40 -10.60 15.90 -15.23
N ASN A 41 -10.31 16.74 -16.22
CA ASN A 41 -9.47 16.34 -17.36
C ASN A 41 -8.05 15.94 -16.92
N GLY A 42 -7.45 16.65 -15.96
CA GLY A 42 -6.16 16.30 -15.39
C GLY A 42 -6.18 14.92 -14.72
N LEU A 43 -7.25 14.60 -14.00
CA LEU A 43 -7.43 13.27 -13.40
C LEU A 43 -7.53 12.16 -14.47
N TYR A 44 -8.29 12.38 -15.54
CA TYR A 44 -8.39 11.41 -16.65
C TYR A 44 -7.04 11.20 -17.35
N GLN A 45 -6.30 12.30 -17.58
CA GLN A 45 -4.97 12.24 -18.18
C GLN A 45 -4.00 11.45 -17.30
N TYR A 46 -4.01 11.69 -15.99
CA TYR A 46 -3.17 10.97 -15.05
C TYR A 46 -3.46 9.47 -15.08
N ILE A 47 -4.73 9.08 -14.94
CA ILE A 47 -5.15 7.67 -14.95
C ILE A 47 -4.76 7.01 -16.28
N SER A 48 -4.96 7.71 -17.40
CA SER A 48 -4.59 7.21 -18.73
C SER A 48 -3.09 7.03 -18.90
N GLN A 49 -2.25 7.87 -18.27
CA GLN A 49 -0.80 7.83 -18.41
C GLN A 49 -0.14 6.83 -17.46
N HIS A 50 -0.69 6.67 -16.26
CA HIS A 50 -0.05 5.91 -15.19
C HIS A 50 -0.77 4.60 -14.84
N GLY A 51 -2.00 4.40 -15.31
CA GLY A 51 -2.79 3.20 -15.00
C GLY A 51 -3.26 3.11 -13.55
N GLU A 52 -3.13 4.18 -12.77
CA GLU A 52 -3.49 4.26 -11.36
C GLU A 52 -4.13 5.63 -11.01
N LEU A 53 -4.79 5.68 -9.85
CA LEU A 53 -5.33 6.94 -9.31
C LEU A 53 -4.21 7.72 -8.59
N PRO A 54 -4.21 9.07 -8.68
CA PRO A 54 -3.22 9.90 -7.98
C PRO A 54 -3.42 9.95 -6.46
N PHE A 55 -4.54 9.39 -5.97
CA PHE A 55 -4.86 9.26 -4.56
C PHE A 55 -5.88 8.14 -4.34
N VAL A 56 -5.98 7.64 -3.11
CA VAL A 56 -6.94 6.59 -2.72
C VAL A 56 -8.34 7.20 -2.54
N ILE A 57 -9.34 6.67 -3.26
CA ILE A 57 -10.76 7.04 -3.07
C ILE A 57 -11.37 6.11 -2.03
N SER A 58 -11.83 6.64 -0.90
CA SER A 58 -12.66 5.90 0.07
C SER A 58 -14.07 6.49 0.15
N THR A 59 -15.08 5.64 0.36
CA THR A 59 -16.49 6.03 0.54
C THR A 59 -16.77 6.89 1.78
N SER A 60 -15.75 7.08 2.62
CA SER A 60 -15.71 8.06 3.71
C SER A 60 -14.51 8.97 3.51
N VAL A 61 -14.65 10.25 3.87
CA VAL A 61 -13.51 11.18 3.98
C VAL A 61 -12.62 10.67 5.11
N LYS A 62 -11.46 10.09 4.76
CA LYS A 62 -10.46 9.70 5.74
C LYS A 62 -9.58 10.90 6.03
N THR A 63 -9.51 11.31 7.30
CA THR A 63 -8.53 12.31 7.72
C THR A 63 -7.11 11.70 7.65
N PRO A 64 -6.05 12.51 7.58
CA PRO A 64 -4.68 12.00 7.69
C PRO A 64 -4.45 11.10 8.91
N LYS A 65 -5.16 11.38 10.01
CA LYS A 65 -5.15 10.57 11.23
C LYS A 65 -5.76 9.18 11.01
N ASP A 66 -6.84 9.09 10.24
CA ASP A 66 -7.50 7.81 9.90
C ASP A 66 -6.62 6.97 8.98
N ILE A 67 -5.94 7.62 8.03
CA ILE A 67 -4.99 6.98 7.11
C ILE A 67 -3.79 6.43 7.88
N ALA A 68 -3.14 7.28 8.70
CA ALA A 68 -2.02 6.88 9.55
C ALA A 68 -2.44 5.75 10.52
N GLY A 69 -3.64 5.81 11.06
CA GLY A 69 -4.17 4.75 11.92
C GLY A 69 -4.48 3.45 11.18
N GLY A 70 -4.90 3.52 9.92
CA GLY A 70 -5.03 2.36 9.05
C GLY A 70 -3.69 1.65 8.85
N LEU A 71 -2.63 2.41 8.52
CA LEU A 71 -1.28 1.87 8.38
C LEU A 71 -0.76 1.26 9.68
N PHE A 72 -1.01 1.92 10.81
CA PHE A 72 -0.60 1.41 12.12
C PHE A 72 -1.25 0.05 12.42
N LYS A 73 -2.57 -0.06 12.20
CA LYS A 73 -3.31 -1.33 12.35
C LYS A 73 -2.79 -2.39 11.38
N SER A 74 -2.50 -2.01 10.13
CA SER A 74 -1.95 -2.93 9.13
C SER A 74 -0.59 -3.47 9.55
N LEU A 75 0.30 -2.62 10.05
CA LEU A 75 1.62 -3.02 10.57
C LEU A 75 1.48 -4.00 11.75
N PHE A 76 0.61 -3.68 12.71
CA PHE A 76 0.37 -4.54 13.87
C PHE A 76 -0.22 -5.90 13.47
N SER A 77 -1.17 -5.91 12.53
CA SER A 77 -1.74 -7.15 11.99
C SER A 77 -0.67 -7.98 11.28
N LEU A 78 0.15 -7.34 10.44
CA LEU A 78 1.22 -7.99 9.70
C LEU A 78 2.25 -8.63 10.64
N GLN A 79 2.65 -7.94 11.71
CA GLN A 79 3.56 -8.49 12.71
C GLN A 79 3.02 -9.77 13.35
N ASN A 80 1.74 -9.78 13.74
CA ASN A 80 1.13 -10.96 14.34
C ASN A 80 1.09 -12.12 13.34
N THR A 81 0.69 -11.85 12.09
CA THR A 81 0.67 -12.85 11.01
C THR A 81 2.07 -13.43 10.77
N LEU A 82 3.08 -12.56 10.65
CA LEU A 82 4.46 -12.98 10.41
C LEU A 82 5.08 -13.74 11.58
N ARG A 83 4.73 -13.37 12.82
CA ARG A 83 5.16 -14.14 13.99
C ARG A 83 4.63 -15.56 13.95
N VAL A 84 3.32 -15.73 13.70
CA VAL A 84 2.71 -17.06 13.58
C VAL A 84 3.33 -17.85 12.44
N PHE A 85 3.52 -17.23 11.27
CA PHE A 85 4.19 -17.85 10.14
C PHE A 85 5.61 -18.31 10.52
N PHE A 86 6.38 -17.45 11.18
CA PHE A 86 7.75 -17.76 11.57
C PHE A 86 7.83 -18.87 12.62
N ASP A 87 6.90 -18.89 13.59
CA ASP A 87 6.80 -19.97 14.57
C ASP A 87 6.58 -21.33 13.88
N LYS A 88 5.73 -21.37 12.84
CA LYS A 88 5.55 -22.59 12.01
C LYS A 88 6.85 -23.01 11.33
N VAL A 89 7.56 -22.04 10.73
CA VAL A 89 8.86 -22.28 10.07
C VAL A 89 9.88 -22.86 11.06
N GLN A 90 10.02 -22.24 12.24
CA GLN A 90 10.97 -22.67 13.28
C GLN A 90 10.65 -24.06 13.84
N LEU A 91 9.36 -24.37 14.01
CA LEU A 91 8.89 -25.68 14.47
C LEU A 91 8.91 -26.74 13.36
N LYS A 92 9.44 -26.41 12.16
CA LYS A 92 9.44 -27.28 10.97
C LYS A 92 8.06 -27.84 10.65
N GLN A 93 7.01 -27.07 10.92
CA GLN A 93 5.66 -27.40 10.50
C GLN A 93 5.57 -27.23 8.99
N GLY A 94 4.83 -28.12 8.33
CA GLY A 94 4.61 -28.00 6.90
C GLY A 94 3.83 -26.74 6.58
N ILE A 95 4.41 -25.84 5.79
CA ILE A 95 3.75 -24.64 5.27
C ILE A 95 3.53 -24.86 3.77
N SER A 96 2.28 -24.73 3.34
CA SER A 96 1.92 -24.91 1.94
C SER A 96 2.36 -23.72 1.08
N ARG A 97 2.58 -23.95 -0.21
CA ARG A 97 2.77 -22.87 -1.19
C ARG A 97 1.65 -21.82 -1.17
N GLY A 98 0.41 -22.24 -0.96
CA GLY A 98 -0.73 -21.33 -0.85
C GLY A 98 -0.61 -20.38 0.33
N GLU A 99 -0.19 -20.87 1.49
CA GLU A 99 0.07 -20.02 2.66
C GLU A 99 1.19 -19.01 2.39
N VAL A 100 2.29 -19.41 1.75
CA VAL A 100 3.38 -18.49 1.39
C VAL A 100 2.89 -17.39 0.45
N LEU A 101 2.08 -17.73 -0.56
CA LEU A 101 1.51 -16.74 -1.48
C LEU A 101 0.61 -15.72 -0.77
N ILE A 102 -0.23 -16.18 0.17
CA ILE A 102 -1.05 -15.29 1.00
C ILE A 102 -0.17 -14.33 1.81
N ILE A 103 0.93 -14.83 2.38
CA ILE A 103 1.88 -13.97 3.11
C ILE A 103 2.51 -12.94 2.18
N LEU A 104 2.94 -13.34 0.98
CA LEU A 104 3.50 -12.42 -0.03
C LEU A 104 2.52 -11.32 -0.43
N ASP A 105 1.25 -11.66 -0.64
CA ASP A 105 0.21 -10.68 -0.95
C ASP A 105 0.01 -9.68 0.20
N ILE A 106 -0.06 -10.16 1.45
CA ILE A 106 -0.20 -9.28 2.63
C ILE A 106 1.02 -8.35 2.78
N LEU A 107 2.23 -8.86 2.55
CA LEU A 107 3.46 -8.06 2.59
C LEU A 107 3.44 -6.97 1.52
N ARG A 108 3.04 -7.34 0.29
CA ARG A 108 2.94 -6.42 -0.84
C ARG A 108 1.89 -5.33 -0.58
N ASP A 109 0.70 -5.71 -0.13
CA ASP A 109 -0.39 -4.79 0.19
C ASP A 109 0.03 -3.78 1.25
N PHE A 110 0.79 -4.22 2.27
CA PHE A 110 1.34 -3.32 3.26
C PHE A 110 2.33 -2.32 2.65
N VAL A 111 3.28 -2.79 1.83
CA VAL A 111 4.31 -1.91 1.21
C VAL A 111 3.65 -0.90 0.26
N VAL A 112 2.70 -1.34 -0.57
CA VAL A 112 1.94 -0.47 -1.46
C VAL A 112 1.15 0.54 -0.65
N GLY A 113 0.42 0.07 0.37
CA GLY A 113 -0.33 0.93 1.28
C GLY A 113 0.55 1.97 1.96
N PHE A 114 1.75 1.58 2.40
CA PHE A 114 2.73 2.49 2.99
C PHE A 114 3.16 3.57 1.99
N ARG A 115 3.63 3.18 0.80
CA ARG A 115 4.13 4.12 -0.22
C ARG A 115 3.08 5.14 -0.64
N GLN A 116 1.82 4.72 -0.75
CA GLN A 116 0.71 5.61 -1.11
C GLN A 116 0.37 6.64 -0.01
N ASN A 117 0.74 6.36 1.24
CA ASN A 117 0.23 7.09 2.40
C ASN A 117 1.35 7.62 3.32
N GLU A 118 2.62 7.47 2.95
CA GLU A 118 3.76 7.83 3.80
C GLU A 118 3.78 9.32 4.18
N GLN A 119 3.30 10.19 3.30
CA GLN A 119 3.16 11.63 3.52
C GLN A 119 2.26 12.00 4.71
N TYR A 120 1.38 11.09 5.13
CA TYR A 120 0.44 11.32 6.24
C TYR A 120 0.98 10.85 7.60
N LEU A 121 2.20 10.29 7.64
CA LEU A 121 2.79 9.67 8.83
C LEU A 121 3.48 10.66 9.79
N GLY A 122 3.52 11.95 9.43
CA GLY A 122 4.10 13.01 10.27
C GLY A 122 3.37 13.24 11.60
N ILE A 123 2.19 12.67 11.78
CA ILE A 123 1.34 12.82 12.96
C ILE A 123 0.98 11.43 13.49
N SER A 124 1.73 10.91 14.47
CA SER A 124 1.36 9.62 15.11
C SER A 124 0.06 9.80 15.92
N PRO A 125 -1.03 9.08 15.60
CA PRO A 125 -2.29 9.21 16.33
C PRO A 125 -2.31 8.51 17.70
N PHE A 126 -1.35 7.63 17.97
CA PHE A 126 -1.51 6.56 18.99
C PHE A 126 -0.53 6.61 20.16
N GLY A 127 0.28 7.67 20.32
CA GLY A 127 1.28 7.76 21.39
C GLY A 127 2.45 6.77 21.27
N GLN A 128 2.30 5.72 20.46
CA GLN A 128 3.36 4.82 20.01
C GLN A 128 4.13 5.45 18.84
N ARG A 129 5.45 5.34 18.88
CA ARG A 129 6.35 5.89 17.86
C ARG A 129 6.82 4.75 16.97
N VAL A 130 6.34 4.74 15.72
CA VAL A 130 6.85 3.81 14.70
C VAL A 130 8.08 4.40 14.03
N VAL A 131 9.15 3.63 13.95
CA VAL A 131 10.26 3.91 13.03
C VAL A 131 9.92 3.30 11.67
N TRP A 132 9.11 4.04 10.90
CA TRP A 132 8.50 3.54 9.66
C TRP A 132 9.52 3.02 8.63
N LYS A 133 10.67 3.69 8.52
CA LYS A 133 11.74 3.24 7.63
C LYS A 133 12.21 1.83 7.96
N ASP A 134 12.47 1.55 9.25
CA ASP A 134 12.92 0.23 9.70
C ASP A 134 11.82 -0.83 9.48
N ALA A 135 10.57 -0.47 9.77
CA ALA A 135 9.42 -1.36 9.55
C ALA A 135 9.30 -1.77 8.06
N VAL A 136 9.36 -0.80 7.15
CA VAL A 136 9.19 -1.04 5.71
C VAL A 136 10.38 -1.81 5.15
N CYS A 137 11.62 -1.44 5.50
CA CYS A 137 12.79 -2.20 5.07
C CYS A 137 12.74 -3.66 5.57
N ALA A 138 12.26 -3.91 6.79
CA ALA A 138 12.08 -5.25 7.30
C ALA A 138 11.04 -6.03 6.48
N VAL A 139 9.90 -5.42 6.17
CA VAL A 139 8.83 -6.04 5.37
C VAL A 139 9.28 -6.34 3.94
N GLU A 140 9.96 -5.39 3.29
CA GLU A 140 10.51 -5.57 1.94
C GLU A 140 11.54 -6.69 1.90
N GLY A 141 12.44 -6.76 2.89
CA GLY A 141 13.41 -7.85 3.00
C GLY A 141 12.76 -9.21 3.24
N ILE A 142 11.69 -9.28 4.06
CA ILE A 142 10.95 -10.53 4.27
C ILE A 142 10.27 -10.96 2.97
N HIS A 143 9.64 -10.02 2.25
CA HIS A 143 9.05 -10.30 0.94
C HIS A 143 10.10 -10.84 -0.03
N GLU A 144 11.26 -10.20 -0.15
CA GLU A 144 12.35 -10.64 -1.04
C GLU A 144 12.84 -12.05 -0.72
N ILE A 145 13.00 -12.37 0.58
CA ILE A 145 13.38 -13.73 1.00
C ILE A 145 12.32 -14.74 0.57
N LEU A 146 11.05 -14.46 0.86
CA LEU A 146 9.97 -15.39 0.60
C LEU A 146 9.69 -15.59 -0.91
N ASP A 147 9.85 -14.53 -1.71
CA ASP A 147 9.57 -14.56 -3.15
C ASP A 147 10.68 -15.30 -3.92
N ASN A 148 11.95 -15.07 -3.55
CA ASN A 148 13.09 -15.51 -4.35
C ASN A 148 13.81 -16.75 -3.81
N ASN A 149 13.70 -17.04 -2.50
CA ASN A 149 14.59 -18.00 -1.85
C ASN A 149 13.85 -19.19 -1.24
N VAL A 150 12.52 -19.14 -1.19
CA VAL A 150 11.69 -20.27 -0.79
C VAL A 150 11.68 -21.31 -1.89
N LYS A 151 11.85 -22.56 -1.48
CA LYS A 151 11.72 -23.72 -2.36
C LYS A 151 10.64 -24.64 -1.81
N TYR A 152 10.16 -25.56 -2.63
CA TYR A 152 9.06 -26.46 -2.29
C TYR A 152 9.44 -27.92 -2.54
N SER A 153 9.04 -28.80 -1.63
CA SER A 153 9.09 -30.25 -1.85
C SER A 153 8.08 -30.68 -2.92
N GLU A 154 8.13 -31.96 -3.33
CA GLU A 154 7.13 -32.55 -4.24
C GLU A 154 5.70 -32.47 -3.68
N GLU A 155 5.56 -32.52 -2.35
CA GLU A 155 4.30 -32.36 -1.63
C GLU A 155 3.85 -30.88 -1.50
N GLY A 156 4.62 -29.94 -2.06
CA GLY A 156 4.33 -28.52 -2.00
C GLY A 156 4.61 -27.85 -0.65
N VAL A 157 5.42 -28.51 0.19
CA VAL A 157 5.82 -27.98 1.50
C VAL A 157 7.04 -27.07 1.34
N MET A 158 6.93 -25.87 1.88
CA MET A 158 8.00 -24.87 1.91
C MET A 158 9.24 -25.39 2.65
N TYR A 159 10.40 -25.12 2.08
CA TYR A 159 11.68 -25.15 2.76
C TYR A 159 12.50 -23.91 2.45
N LEU A 160 13.29 -23.49 3.42
CA LEU A 160 14.17 -22.33 3.35
C LEU A 160 15.52 -22.73 3.95
N ASP A 161 16.61 -22.26 3.35
CA ASP A 161 17.95 -22.55 3.86
C ASP A 161 18.22 -21.83 5.20
N ASP A 162 19.16 -22.36 5.98
CA ASP A 162 19.53 -21.84 7.31
C ASP A 162 20.02 -20.38 7.26
N PHE A 163 20.71 -19.97 6.19
CA PHE A 163 21.12 -18.58 6.01
C PHE A 163 19.89 -17.67 5.88
N TYR A 164 18.96 -17.98 4.98
CA TYR A 164 17.75 -17.17 4.81
C TYR A 164 16.80 -17.24 6.02
N LEU A 165 16.76 -18.38 6.73
CA LEU A 165 16.03 -18.51 8.00
C LEU A 165 16.56 -17.55 9.07
N SER A 166 17.89 -17.44 9.18
CA SER A 166 18.56 -16.51 10.08
C SER A 166 18.27 -15.05 9.70
N SER A 167 18.36 -14.72 8.41
CA SER A 167 18.02 -13.38 7.90
C SER A 167 16.56 -13.02 8.18
N LEU A 168 15.62 -13.95 7.94
CA LEU A 168 14.20 -13.73 8.18
C LEU A 168 13.90 -13.52 9.67
N SER A 169 14.57 -14.24 10.56
CA SER A 169 14.53 -14.02 12.01
C SER A 169 15.00 -12.61 12.39
N GLY A 170 16.10 -12.15 11.79
CA GLY A 170 16.65 -10.82 12.01
C GLY A 170 15.69 -9.71 11.57
N LEU A 171 15.07 -9.87 10.40
CA LEU A 171 14.09 -8.92 9.88
C LEU A 171 12.81 -8.90 10.72
N LEU A 172 12.31 -10.05 11.17
CA LEU A 172 11.16 -10.11 12.07
C LEU A 172 11.45 -9.39 13.40
N ARG A 173 12.65 -9.55 13.95
CA ARG A 173 13.08 -8.82 15.14
C ARG A 173 13.13 -7.31 14.89
N SER A 174 13.72 -6.89 13.77
CA SER A 174 13.74 -5.47 13.36
C SER A 174 12.33 -4.90 13.26
N LEU A 175 11.42 -5.63 12.62
CA LEU A 175 10.01 -5.25 12.50
C LEU A 175 9.37 -5.08 13.87
N CYS A 176 9.53 -6.03 14.80
CA CYS A 176 9.01 -5.92 16.16
C CYS A 176 9.56 -4.69 16.91
N THR A 177 10.86 -4.38 16.76
CA THR A 177 11.50 -3.23 17.43
C THR A 177 11.17 -1.88 16.79
N SER A 178 10.58 -1.88 15.59
CA SER A 178 10.16 -0.65 14.92
C SER A 178 8.97 0.03 15.60
N LEU A 179 8.22 -0.69 16.44
CA LEU A 179 7.17 -0.15 17.31
C LEU A 179 7.76 0.15 18.70
N LYS A 180 7.79 1.42 19.09
CA LYS A 180 8.21 1.88 20.42
C LYS A 180 7.06 2.48 21.21
#